data_AF-A0A520NMK4-F1
#
_entry.id   AF-A0A520NMK4-F1
#
_cell.length_a   1.000
_cell.length_b   1.000
_cell.length_c   1.000
_cell.angle_alpha   90.00
_cell.angle_beta   90.00
_cell.angle_gamma   90.00
#
_symmetry.space_group_name_H-M   'P 1'
#
loop_
_entity.id
_entity.type
_entity.pdbx_description
1 polymer ?
#
loop_
_entity_poly.entity_id
_entity_poly.type
_entity_poly.pdbx_seq_one_letter_code
_entity_poly.pdbx_strand_id
1 'polypeptide(L)'
;MFTLPPSDSCLIRYFTCYGKELNTPAISNTYGGSILVNFIRWILGRLVLAYDVLTRPKPVIRDAAAQAELDSKTRNFALYQFNACPFCVKVRRELRRHGLNIELRDARNDEEHKQALIDGGGRFKVPCLQISSGSGEKTWLYESDDIIAYLKSELELA
;
A
#
# COMPACT_ATOMS: atom_id res chain seq x y z
N MET A 1 26.17 12.74 -0.52
CA MET A 1 25.69 13.13 0.83
C MET A 1 24.21 13.47 0.69
N PHE A 2 23.34 12.45 0.76
CA PHE A 2 21.89 12.63 0.58
C PHE A 2 21.24 12.73 1.96
N THR A 3 20.82 13.93 2.32
CA THR A 3 20.02 14.21 3.51
C THR A 3 18.62 13.65 3.32
N LEU A 4 18.28 12.60 4.07
CA LEU A 4 16.91 12.08 4.18
C LEU A 4 16.03 13.13 4.90
N PRO A 5 14.83 13.45 4.38
CA PRO A 5 13.92 14.38 5.04
C PRO A 5 13.25 13.74 6.28
N PRO A 6 12.82 14.56 7.26
CA PRO A 6 12.19 14.10 8.49
C PRO A 6 10.80 13.48 8.23
N SER A 7 10.53 12.41 8.97
CA SER A 7 9.41 11.46 8.92
C SER A 7 8.01 12.02 9.20
N ASP A 8 7.82 13.35 9.29
CA ASP A 8 6.58 13.94 9.80
C ASP A 8 5.61 14.44 8.72
N SER A 9 5.94 14.27 7.44
CA SER A 9 5.15 14.82 6.32
C SER A 9 4.20 13.82 5.64
N CYS A 10 4.12 12.57 6.13
CA CYS A 10 3.32 11.52 5.48
C CYS A 10 1.80 11.72 5.62
N LEU A 11 1.32 12.37 6.69
CA LEU A 11 -0.12 12.60 6.90
C LEU A 11 -0.71 13.69 5.99
N ILE A 12 0.05 14.73 5.63
CA ILE A 12 -0.46 15.81 4.77
C ILE A 12 -0.48 15.39 3.30
N ARG A 13 0.48 14.57 2.85
CA ARG A 13 0.48 14.00 1.49
C ARG A 13 -0.63 12.97 1.27
N TYR A 14 -1.09 12.31 2.33
CA TYR A 14 -2.19 11.34 2.25
C TYR A 14 -3.51 12.00 1.78
N PHE A 15 -3.78 13.24 2.19
CA PHE A 15 -4.97 13.97 1.76
C PHE A 15 -4.84 14.55 0.35
N THR A 16 -3.65 14.97 -0.08
CA THR A 16 -3.47 15.56 -1.42
C THR A 16 -3.51 14.54 -2.55
N CYS A 17 -3.04 13.30 -2.32
CA CYS A 17 -3.18 12.23 -3.33
C CYS A 17 -4.63 11.69 -3.41
N TYR A 18 -5.37 11.61 -2.30
CA TYR A 18 -6.76 11.11 -2.31
C TYR A 18 -7.76 12.10 -2.95
N GLY A 19 -7.39 13.38 -3.09
CA GLY A 19 -8.26 14.42 -3.63
C GLY A 19 -8.39 14.44 -5.17
N LYS A 20 -7.51 13.76 -5.92
CA LYS A 20 -7.55 13.76 -7.39
C LYS A 20 -8.29 12.55 -8.01
N GLU A 21 -8.66 11.55 -7.22
CA GLU A 21 -9.18 10.26 -7.75
C GLU A 21 -10.69 10.05 -7.61
N LEU A 22 -11.47 11.12 -7.43
CA LEU A 22 -12.95 11.07 -7.46
C LEU A 22 -13.58 11.82 -8.64
N ASN A 23 -12.80 12.23 -9.64
CA ASN A 23 -13.34 12.98 -10.78
C ASN A 23 -12.82 12.52 -12.17
N THR A 24 -12.78 11.20 -12.41
CA THR A 24 -12.66 10.65 -13.76
C THR A 24 -13.95 9.93 -14.15
N PRO A 25 -14.81 10.54 -14.98
CA PRO A 25 -15.97 9.86 -15.54
C PRO A 25 -15.52 8.95 -16.68
N ALA A 26 -15.17 7.70 -16.36
CA ALA A 26 -15.06 6.62 -17.33
C ALA A 26 -16.16 5.59 -17.05
N ILE A 27 -17.41 5.99 -17.32
CA ILE A 27 -18.53 5.07 -17.50
C ILE A 27 -19.21 5.46 -18.80
N SER A 28 -18.86 4.73 -19.85
CA SER A 28 -19.57 4.74 -21.12
C SER A 28 -21.06 4.53 -20.86
N ASN A 29 -21.84 5.53 -21.27
CA ASN A 29 -23.29 5.57 -21.20
C ASN A 29 -23.92 4.45 -22.04
N THR A 30 -24.30 3.37 -21.38
CA THR A 30 -25.50 2.61 -21.75
C THR A 30 -25.99 1.95 -20.48
N TYR A 31 -27.08 2.44 -19.91
CA TYR A 31 -28.10 1.72 -19.12
C TYR A 31 -28.95 2.79 -18.45
N GLY A 32 -30.10 3.08 -19.06
CA GLY A 32 -31.20 3.79 -18.41
C GLY A 32 -31.63 2.99 -17.19
N GLY A 33 -31.38 3.52 -16.00
CA GLY A 33 -31.66 2.83 -14.74
C GLY A 33 -31.18 3.63 -13.53
N SER A 34 -32.04 4.55 -13.07
CA SER A 34 -32.16 4.99 -11.68
C SER A 34 -30.95 5.72 -11.07
N ILE A 35 -31.01 7.07 -11.07
CA ILE A 35 -30.17 7.99 -10.27
C ILE A 35 -29.94 7.50 -8.82
N LEU A 36 -30.90 6.76 -8.27
CA LEU A 36 -30.88 6.14 -6.96
C LEU A 36 -29.72 5.15 -6.71
N VAL A 37 -29.40 4.24 -7.64
CA VAL A 37 -28.33 3.22 -7.41
C VAL A 37 -26.93 3.83 -7.44
N ASN A 38 -26.71 4.85 -8.27
CA ASN A 38 -25.46 5.61 -8.28
C ASN A 38 -25.25 6.36 -6.96
N PHE A 39 -26.32 6.94 -6.40
CA PHE A 39 -26.27 7.65 -5.11
C PHE A 39 -26.00 6.69 -3.95
N ILE A 40 -26.63 5.51 -3.94
CA ILE A 40 -26.40 4.46 -2.94
C ILE A 40 -24.94 3.97 -3.00
N ARG A 41 -24.42 3.70 -4.21
CA ARG A 41 -23.01 3.28 -4.39
C ARG A 41 -22.03 4.37 -3.93
N TRP A 42 -22.35 5.64 -4.14
CA TRP A 42 -21.56 6.78 -3.66
C TRP A 42 -21.54 6.90 -2.13
N ILE A 43 -22.70 6.73 -1.46
CA ILE A 43 -22.78 6.74 0.01
C ILE A 43 -22.06 5.53 0.62
N LEU A 44 -22.27 4.33 0.08
CA LEU A 44 -21.61 3.11 0.55
C LEU A 44 -20.08 3.21 0.44
N GLY A 45 -19.57 3.75 -0.68
CA GLY A 45 -18.14 4.01 -0.83
C GLY A 45 -17.59 4.96 0.24
N ARG A 46 -18.31 6.06 0.53
CA ARG A 46 -17.94 7.01 1.59
C ARG A 46 -17.96 6.37 2.99
N LEU A 47 -18.95 5.53 3.29
CA LEU A 47 -19.05 4.85 4.58
C LEU A 47 -17.94 3.80 4.78
N VAL A 48 -17.60 3.04 3.74
CA VAL A 48 -16.47 2.08 3.79
C VAL A 48 -15.14 2.81 4.03
N LEU A 49 -14.92 3.95 3.37
CA LEU A 49 -13.73 4.77 3.59
C LEU A 49 -13.68 5.41 4.98
N ALA A 50 -14.82 5.91 5.49
CA ALA A 50 -14.91 6.45 6.84
C ALA A 50 -14.67 5.36 7.90
N TYR A 51 -15.21 4.16 7.69
CA TYR A 51 -14.97 3.02 8.56
C TYR A 51 -13.50 2.56 8.54
N ASP A 52 -12.84 2.58 7.38
CA ASP A 52 -11.40 2.30 7.29
C ASP A 52 -10.57 3.31 8.09
N VAL A 53 -10.95 4.59 8.08
CA VAL A 53 -10.28 5.65 8.84
C VAL A 53 -10.50 5.48 10.34
N LEU A 54 -11.73 5.14 10.76
CA LEU A 54 -12.06 4.97 12.18
C LEU A 54 -11.41 3.72 12.78
N THR A 55 -11.22 2.66 11.99
CA THR A 55 -10.67 1.38 12.44
C THR A 55 -9.16 1.25 12.25
N ARG A 56 -8.45 2.36 12.00
CA ARG A 56 -6.99 2.31 11.82
C ARG A 56 -6.30 1.94 13.13
N PRO A 57 -5.52 0.84 13.19
CA PRO A 57 -4.76 0.49 14.37
C PRO A 57 -3.70 1.55 14.66
N LYS A 58 -3.48 1.86 15.95
CA LYS A 58 -2.36 2.71 16.37
C LYS A 58 -1.04 2.00 16.06
N PRO A 59 -0.05 2.68 15.48
CA PRO A 59 1.26 2.10 15.24
C PRO A 59 1.96 1.77 16.57
N VAL A 60 2.69 0.65 16.62
CA VAL A 60 3.57 0.32 17.74
C VAL A 60 4.72 1.33 17.76
N ILE A 61 4.86 2.04 18.88
CA ILE A 61 5.97 2.99 19.10
C ILE A 61 7.12 2.21 19.72
N ARG A 62 8.26 2.16 19.02
CA ARG A 62 9.51 1.56 19.50
C ARG A 62 10.52 2.65 19.85
N ASP A 63 11.55 2.26 20.59
CA ASP A 63 12.73 3.11 20.79
C ASP A 63 13.40 3.45 19.46
N ALA A 64 14.02 4.63 19.37
CA ALA A 64 14.59 5.16 18.13
C ALA A 64 15.66 4.23 17.53
N ALA A 65 16.45 3.56 18.37
CA ALA A 65 17.47 2.61 17.92
C ALA A 65 16.84 1.37 17.27
N ALA A 66 15.80 0.81 17.88
CA ALA A 66 15.08 -0.35 17.35
C ALA A 66 14.31 -0.02 16.07
N GLN A 67 13.75 1.18 15.95
CA GLN A 67 13.09 1.62 14.73
C GLN A 67 14.10 1.81 13.58
N ALA A 68 15.28 2.37 13.85
CA ALA A 68 16.32 2.55 12.84
C ALA A 68 16.81 1.20 12.27
N GLU A 69 16.90 0.17 13.09
CA GLU A 69 17.24 -1.18 12.63
C GLU A 69 16.16 -1.73 11.69
N LEU A 70 14.88 -1.64 12.07
CA LEU A 70 13.76 -2.07 11.23
C LEU A 70 13.74 -1.31 9.91
N ASP A 71 13.87 0.01 9.96
CA ASP A 71 13.91 0.86 8.77
C ASP A 71 15.09 0.47 7.85
N SER A 72 16.24 0.07 8.40
CA SER A 72 17.36 -0.40 7.60
C SER A 72 17.05 -1.70 6.85
N LYS A 73 16.32 -2.63 7.48
CA LYS A 73 15.89 -3.90 6.88
C LYS A 73 14.81 -3.66 5.82
N THR A 74 13.83 -2.79 6.12
CA THR A 74 12.70 -2.52 5.24
C THR A 74 13.00 -1.60 4.06
N ARG A 75 14.12 -0.85 4.09
CA ARG A 75 14.59 -0.02 2.95
C ARG A 75 14.73 -0.78 1.64
N ASN A 76 15.03 -2.08 1.72
CA ASN A 76 15.19 -2.92 0.54
C ASN A 76 13.88 -3.57 0.08
N PHE A 77 12.77 -3.28 0.76
CA PHE A 77 11.46 -3.82 0.43
C PHE A 77 10.63 -2.78 -0.33
N ALA A 78 9.93 -3.22 -1.37
CA ALA A 78 8.95 -2.42 -2.09
C ALA A 78 7.65 -3.20 -2.24
N LEU A 79 6.53 -2.63 -1.78
CA LEU A 79 5.22 -3.23 -1.89
C LEU A 79 4.48 -2.66 -3.11
N TYR A 80 4.24 -3.51 -4.09
CA TYR A 80 3.40 -3.25 -5.24
C TYR A 80 1.93 -3.48 -4.85
N GLN A 81 1.12 -2.42 -4.98
CA GLN A 81 -0.24 -2.40 -4.46
C GLN A 81 -1.19 -1.55 -5.30
N PHE A 82 -2.49 -1.78 -5.12
CA PHE A 82 -3.55 -0.92 -5.65
C PHE A 82 -4.29 -0.23 -4.50
N ASN A 83 -4.56 1.07 -4.65
CA ASN A 83 -5.16 1.88 -3.58
C ASN A 83 -6.52 1.35 -3.10
N ALA A 84 -7.35 0.83 -4.01
CA ALA A 84 -8.71 0.37 -3.75
C ALA A 84 -8.84 -1.15 -3.49
N CYS A 85 -7.74 -1.91 -3.42
CA CYS A 85 -7.81 -3.36 -3.26
C CYS A 85 -7.89 -3.79 -1.78
N PRO A 86 -8.85 -4.64 -1.37
CA PRO A 86 -9.01 -5.06 0.03
C PRO A 86 -7.80 -5.84 0.56
N PHE A 87 -7.17 -6.69 -0.28
CA PHE A 87 -5.95 -7.42 0.10
C PHE A 87 -4.74 -6.50 0.29
N CYS A 88 -4.63 -5.46 -0.54
CA CYS A 88 -3.59 -4.43 -0.37
C CYS A 88 -3.81 -3.60 0.90
N VAL A 89 -5.07 -3.26 1.22
CA VAL A 89 -5.44 -2.60 2.48
C VAL A 89 -5.05 -3.46 3.68
N LYS A 90 -5.27 -4.79 3.63
CA LYS A 90 -4.89 -5.73 4.70
C LYS A 90 -3.39 -5.67 5.00
N VAL A 91 -2.53 -5.78 3.98
CA VAL A 91 -1.07 -5.68 4.16
C VAL A 91 -0.68 -4.31 4.70
N ARG A 92 -1.19 -3.20 4.13
CA ARG A 92 -0.90 -1.84 4.63
C ARG A 92 -1.31 -1.61 6.09
N ARG A 93 -2.39 -2.25 6.54
CA ARG A 93 -2.81 -2.19 7.94
C ARG A 93 -1.80 -2.87 8.86
N GLU A 94 -1.26 -4.02 8.47
CA GLU A 94 -0.20 -4.70 9.23
C GLU A 94 1.12 -3.90 9.20
N LEU A 95 1.50 -3.31 8.06
CA LEU A 95 2.66 -2.41 7.98
C LEU A 95 2.53 -1.25 8.98
N ARG A 96 1.36 -0.59 8.99
CA ARG A 96 1.09 0.50 9.93
C ARG A 96 1.05 0.01 11.37
N ARG A 97 0.44 -1.14 11.64
CA ARG A 97 0.37 -1.74 12.98
C ARG A 97 1.76 -1.95 13.56
N HIS A 98 2.70 -2.44 12.76
CA HIS A 98 4.06 -2.69 13.19
C HIS A 98 5.01 -1.50 12.99
N GLY A 99 4.52 -0.35 12.50
CA GLY A 99 5.35 0.85 12.28
C GLY A 99 6.41 0.67 11.18
N LEU A 100 6.16 -0.19 10.20
CA LEU A 100 7.14 -0.51 9.16
C LEU A 100 7.14 0.56 8.06
N ASN A 101 8.33 1.07 7.74
CA ASN A 101 8.53 2.00 6.64
C ASN A 101 8.98 1.25 5.38
N ILE A 102 8.02 0.95 4.49
CA ILE A 102 8.24 0.24 3.22
C ILE A 102 7.80 1.14 2.07
N GLU A 103 8.54 1.11 0.97
CA GLU A 103 8.18 1.85 -0.24
C GLU A 103 6.89 1.28 -0.86
N LEU A 104 5.90 2.13 -1.12
CA LEU A 104 4.63 1.73 -1.74
C LEU A 104 4.63 2.14 -3.21
N ARG A 105 4.50 1.17 -4.11
CA ARG A 105 4.47 1.37 -5.57
C ARG A 105 3.10 1.05 -6.12
N ASP A 106 2.48 2.01 -6.79
CA ASP A 106 1.15 1.84 -7.40
C ASP A 106 1.27 1.33 -8.83
N ALA A 107 1.10 0.01 -9.02
CA ALA A 107 1.18 -0.63 -10.33
C ALA A 107 -0.07 -0.44 -11.20
N ARG A 108 -1.10 0.31 -10.75
CA ARG A 108 -2.29 0.61 -11.54
C ARG A 108 -2.17 1.95 -12.26
N ASN A 109 -1.69 2.96 -11.54
CA ASN A 109 -1.59 4.33 -12.04
C ASN A 109 -0.23 4.64 -12.66
N ASP A 110 0.81 3.88 -12.29
CA ASP A 110 2.15 4.03 -12.82
C ASP A 110 2.52 2.86 -13.74
N GLU A 111 2.70 3.15 -15.02
CA GLU A 111 3.03 2.15 -16.03
C GLU A 111 4.47 1.62 -15.84
N GLU A 112 5.39 2.40 -15.26
CA GLU A 112 6.75 1.94 -14.95
C GLU A 112 6.72 0.85 -13.88
N HIS A 113 5.95 1.08 -12.81
CA HIS A 113 5.78 0.08 -11.76
C HIS A 113 5.03 -1.17 -12.24
N LYS A 114 4.08 -1.00 -13.15
CA LYS A 114 3.40 -2.11 -13.81
C LYS A 114 4.36 -2.96 -14.64
N GLN A 115 5.19 -2.33 -15.46
CA GLN A 115 6.21 -3.03 -16.25
C GLN A 115 7.21 -3.73 -15.34
N ALA A 116 7.73 -3.06 -14.31
CA ALA A 116 8.65 -3.68 -13.34
C ALA A 116 8.04 -4.92 -12.64
N LEU A 117 6.74 -4.88 -12.33
CA LEU A 117 6.02 -6.01 -11.72
C LEU A 117 5.87 -7.19 -12.70
N ILE A 118 5.60 -6.90 -13.98
CA ILE A 118 5.47 -7.92 -15.02
C ILE A 118 6.85 -8.53 -15.35
N ASP A 119 7.87 -7.69 -15.52
CA ASP A 119 9.21 -8.10 -15.92
C ASP A 119 9.93 -8.87 -14.81
N GLY A 120 9.83 -8.39 -13.57
CA GLY A 120 10.49 -9.03 -12.44
C GLY A 120 9.65 -10.11 -11.78
N GLY A 121 8.38 -9.83 -11.52
CA GLY A 121 7.47 -10.76 -10.84
C GLY A 121 6.84 -11.80 -11.77
N GLY A 122 6.86 -11.57 -13.09
CA GLY A 122 6.28 -12.45 -14.10
C GLY A 122 4.75 -12.42 -14.19
N ARG A 123 4.06 -11.71 -13.28
CA ARG A 123 2.59 -11.68 -13.21
C ARG A 123 2.09 -10.30 -12.77
N PHE A 124 1.09 -9.78 -13.47
CA PHE A 124 0.35 -8.58 -13.04
C PHE A 124 -0.64 -8.92 -11.92
N LYS A 125 -0.12 -9.25 -10.73
CA LYS A 125 -0.93 -9.61 -9.54
C LYS A 125 -0.48 -8.79 -8.34
N VAL A 126 -1.46 -8.30 -7.57
CA VAL A 126 -1.23 -7.59 -6.29
C VAL A 126 -2.05 -8.25 -5.17
N PRO A 127 -1.65 -8.10 -3.89
CA PRO A 127 -0.41 -7.48 -3.41
C PRO A 127 0.82 -8.31 -3.79
N CYS A 128 1.94 -7.62 -4.05
CA CYS A 128 3.23 -8.25 -4.32
C CYS A 128 4.34 -7.49 -3.58
N LEU A 129 5.18 -8.20 -2.85
CA LEU A 129 6.33 -7.65 -2.15
C LEU A 129 7.61 -7.99 -2.92
N GLN A 130 8.34 -6.97 -3.33
CA GLN A 130 9.69 -7.10 -3.87
C GLN A 130 10.68 -6.95 -2.72
N ILE A 131 11.61 -7.90 -2.62
CA ILE A 131 12.70 -7.92 -1.66
C ILE A 131 14.01 -7.83 -2.44
N SER A 132 14.77 -6.76 -2.24
CA SER A 132 16.09 -6.62 -2.84
C SER A 132 17.15 -7.15 -1.89
N SER A 133 17.84 -8.22 -2.26
CA SER A 133 19.01 -8.69 -1.53
C SER A 133 20.21 -7.78 -1.80
N GLY A 134 21.13 -7.69 -0.84
CA GLY A 134 22.38 -6.93 -1.00
C GLY A 134 23.28 -7.47 -2.12
N SER A 135 23.04 -8.70 -2.60
CA SER A 135 23.68 -9.32 -3.76
C SER A 135 23.13 -8.85 -5.11
N GLY A 136 22.08 -8.03 -5.13
CA GLY A 136 21.40 -7.57 -6.35
C GLY A 136 20.28 -8.50 -6.83
N GLU A 137 20.05 -9.63 -6.15
CA GLU A 137 18.93 -10.52 -6.42
C GLU A 137 17.61 -9.91 -5.92
N LYS A 138 16.55 -9.99 -6.75
CA LYS A 138 15.21 -9.51 -6.39
C LYS A 138 14.28 -10.70 -6.23
N THR A 139 13.80 -10.91 -5.01
CA THR A 139 12.78 -11.92 -4.71
C THR A 139 11.41 -11.27 -4.74
N TRP A 140 10.43 -11.96 -5.32
CA TRP A 140 9.06 -11.47 -5.46
C TRP A 140 8.12 -12.43 -4.72
N LEU A 141 7.42 -11.90 -3.72
CA LEU A 141 6.47 -12.65 -2.91
C LEU A 141 5.05 -12.18 -3.20
N TYR A 142 4.15 -13.13 -3.43
CA TYR A 142 2.73 -12.88 -3.70
C TYR A 142 1.88 -13.34 -2.51
N GLU A 143 0.57 -13.08 -2.59
CA GLU A 143 -0.43 -13.37 -1.56
C GLU A 143 -0.32 -12.49 -0.31
N SER A 144 -1.45 -11.93 0.12
CA SER A 144 -1.44 -11.01 1.27
C SER A 144 -1.01 -11.69 2.57
N ASP A 145 -1.38 -12.95 2.77
CA ASP A 145 -1.11 -13.68 3.99
C ASP A 145 0.36 -14.11 4.08
N ASP A 146 0.93 -14.59 2.98
CA ASP A 146 2.35 -14.96 2.90
C ASP A 146 3.24 -13.74 3.07
N ILE A 147 2.88 -12.60 2.48
CA ILE A 147 3.60 -11.32 2.70
C ILE A 147 3.58 -10.93 4.18
N ILE A 148 2.44 -11.04 4.86
CA ILE A 148 2.34 -10.71 6.28
C ILE A 148 3.15 -11.70 7.13
N ALA A 149 3.08 -12.99 6.83
CA ALA A 149 3.84 -14.03 7.52
C ALA A 149 5.36 -13.81 7.36
N TYR A 150 5.81 -13.54 6.14
CA TYR A 150 7.20 -13.23 5.83
C TYR A 150 7.69 -12.00 6.60
N LEU A 151 6.93 -10.90 6.59
CA LEU A 151 7.30 -9.69 7.33
C LEU A 151 7.39 -9.94 8.84
N LYS A 152 6.53 -10.81 9.38
CA LYS A 152 6.57 -11.18 10.80
C LYS A 152 7.78 -12.03 11.14
N SER A 153 8.13 -13.01 10.29
CA SER A 153 9.29 -13.87 10.53
C SER A 153 10.61 -13.12 10.33
N GLU A 154 10.73 -12.33 9.26
CA GLU A 154 11.96 -11.62 8.89
C GLU A 154 12.31 -10.50 9.89
N LEU A 155 11.28 -9.84 10.44
CA LEU A 155 11.45 -8.72 11.36
C LEU A 155 11.17 -9.11 12.82
N GLU A 156 11.03 -10.40 13.10
CA GLU A 156 10.76 -10.97 14.45
C GLU A 156 9.63 -10.22 15.18
N LEU A 157 8.54 -9.95 14.47
CA LEU A 157 7.42 -9.17 14.99
C LEU A 157 6.52 -10.08 15.84
N ALA A 158 6.53 -9.85 17.16
CA ALA A 158 5.64 -10.50 18.13
C ALA A 158 4.18 -10.02 18.04
#